data_AF-A0A669Q0I4-F1
#
_entry.id   AF-A0A669Q0I4-F1
#
_cell.length_a   1.000
_cell.length_b   1.000
_cell.length_c   1.000
_cell.angle_alpha   90.00
_cell.angle_beta   90.00
_cell.angle_gamma   90.00
#
_symmetry.space_group_name_H-M   'P 1'
#
loop_
_entity.id
_entity.type
_entity.pdbx_description
1 polymer ?
#
loop_
_entity_poly.entity_id
_entity_poly.type
_entity_poly.pdbx_seq_one_letter_code
_entity_poly.pdbx_strand_id
1 'polypeptide(L)'
;MKSYGEDSSRHSSMSKKDAPGMCLSLNSCRALRSCGGYQEASSTRSPAPTLPARTASDSHLALTSARPNACAAISEHRGRGPQAAAAMGRAAGGERPISTRGRGGAHPSAHTRAKWRRGGGRHRPAGRVPAPAPRSGIGHGCRGAARQRPGAEAGVSGSLSQDLGAMSQQLLYRALVSAKWLSEAIKSKQTGQALKVVDASWYLPKMKRDPKQEFEERHIPGAVFFDIDQCSDRTSPYDHMMPKADEFAEYVGKLGVGNDSHVVVYDGSDQGLFSAPRVWWMFRVFGHEAVSLLDGGLKNWLREGFPLSSGKTQVAPADFHATLDKCMVKTYEDILDNLDSHRFQVVDARVEGRFRGIEPEPRDGIEPGHIPGSLNIPFTSFLTESGLEKTPEQIRSLFQEKKVDLSKPLVATCGSGVTACHVALGAYLCGKPDVAVYDGAWVEWYMRAQPENIISEGKGKTV
;
A
#
# COMPACT_ATOMS: atom_id res chain seq x y z
N MET A 1 -19.38 -11.95 -83.04
CA MET A 1 -19.68 -13.08 -82.12
C MET A 1 -21.14 -12.97 -81.67
N LYS A 2 -21.70 -14.02 -81.06
CA LYS A 2 -23.05 -14.04 -80.43
C LYS A 2 -22.98 -13.26 -79.08
N SER A 3 -24.05 -12.73 -78.46
CA SER A 3 -25.51 -12.79 -78.68
C SER A 3 -26.25 -11.57 -78.07
N TYR A 4 -27.55 -11.46 -78.40
CA TYR A 4 -28.69 -10.85 -77.69
C TYR A 4 -28.57 -10.64 -76.15
N GLY A 5 -29.35 -9.74 -75.52
CA GLY A 5 -30.44 -8.89 -76.05
C GLY A 5 -31.17 -8.06 -74.96
N GLU A 6 -32.37 -7.56 -75.26
CA GLU A 6 -33.23 -6.72 -74.40
C GLU A 6 -33.93 -7.54 -73.26
N ASP A 7 -34.81 -7.04 -72.36
CA ASP A 7 -35.63 -5.81 -72.36
C ASP A 7 -36.18 -5.39 -70.95
N SER A 8 -36.82 -4.20 -70.92
CA SER A 8 -37.97 -3.65 -70.16
C SER A 8 -38.64 -4.36 -68.94
N SER A 9 -39.63 -3.76 -68.24
CA SER A 9 -39.84 -2.39 -67.67
C SER A 9 -41.17 -2.33 -66.86
N ARG A 10 -41.37 -1.26 -66.05
CA ARG A 10 -42.69 -0.77 -65.52
C ARG A 10 -43.37 -1.76 -64.53
N HIS A 11 -44.36 -1.43 -63.69
CA HIS A 11 -45.33 -0.33 -63.46
C HIS A 11 -45.69 -0.32 -61.94
N SER A 12 -46.44 0.59 -61.28
CA SER A 12 -47.04 1.90 -61.57
C SER A 12 -47.30 2.65 -60.22
N SER A 13 -47.98 3.80 -60.23
CA SER A 13 -48.18 4.70 -59.08
C SER A 13 -49.58 4.69 -58.45
N MET A 14 -49.72 5.18 -57.20
CA MET A 14 -50.80 6.03 -56.63
C MET A 14 -50.63 6.12 -55.08
N SER A 15 -51.13 7.09 -54.29
CA SER A 15 -51.35 8.56 -54.38
C SER A 15 -52.56 8.97 -53.50
N LYS A 16 -52.37 9.91 -52.55
CA LYS A 16 -53.39 10.50 -51.62
C LYS A 16 -53.99 9.48 -50.60
N LYS A 17 -54.44 9.82 -49.38
CA LYS A 17 -54.68 11.07 -48.60
C LYS A 17 -54.28 10.75 -47.11
N ASP A 18 -54.47 11.50 -46.01
CA ASP A 18 -55.17 12.76 -45.64
C ASP A 18 -54.56 13.37 -44.34
N ALA A 19 -55.19 14.40 -43.74
CA ALA A 19 -54.95 14.92 -42.36
C ALA A 19 -56.30 15.35 -41.71
N PRO A 20 -56.42 15.98 -40.49
CA PRO A 20 -55.46 16.35 -39.44
C PRO A 20 -55.94 16.00 -37.98
N GLY A 21 -55.36 16.61 -36.92
CA GLY A 21 -55.94 16.62 -35.56
C GLY A 21 -55.20 17.49 -34.52
N MET A 22 -55.92 18.34 -33.76
CA MET A 22 -55.41 19.21 -32.67
C MET A 22 -56.33 19.20 -31.44
N CYS A 23 -55.76 19.25 -30.23
CA CYS A 23 -56.24 19.92 -28.98
C CYS A 23 -55.28 19.54 -27.82
N LEU A 24 -54.80 20.43 -26.92
CA LEU A 24 -55.47 21.17 -25.81
C LEU A 24 -56.06 20.25 -24.71
N SER A 25 -55.93 20.51 -23.39
CA SER A 25 -55.05 21.43 -22.60
C SER A 25 -55.28 21.29 -21.06
N LEU A 26 -54.36 21.84 -20.26
CA LEU A 26 -54.56 22.45 -18.91
C LEU A 26 -54.73 21.62 -17.60
N ASN A 27 -54.46 22.34 -16.49
CA ASN A 27 -54.64 22.06 -15.05
C ASN A 27 -53.71 20.98 -14.43
N SER A 28 -52.90 21.20 -13.38
CA SER A 28 -52.80 22.19 -12.28
C SER A 28 -53.82 22.07 -11.14
N CYS A 29 -53.33 21.69 -9.93
CA CYS A 29 -53.80 22.23 -8.64
C CYS A 29 -52.73 22.04 -7.53
N ARG A 30 -52.95 22.58 -6.31
CA ARG A 30 -51.84 22.95 -5.39
C ARG A 30 -52.17 22.85 -3.87
N ALA A 31 -51.34 22.07 -3.14
CA ALA A 31 -50.95 22.24 -1.72
C ALA A 31 -52.00 22.11 -0.57
N LEU A 32 -51.48 22.24 0.67
CA LEU A 32 -52.16 22.41 2.00
C LEU A 32 -52.69 21.12 2.69
N ARG A 33 -52.69 20.97 4.04
CA ARG A 33 -51.87 21.50 5.17
C ARG A 33 -52.22 20.73 6.48
N SER A 34 -51.60 21.12 7.60
CA SER A 34 -51.86 20.69 9.02
C SER A 34 -51.37 19.29 9.42
N CYS A 35 -50.84 18.95 10.61
CA CYS A 35 -50.58 19.59 11.93
C CYS A 35 -51.43 19.02 13.10
N GLY A 36 -50.75 18.64 14.19
CA GLY A 36 -51.32 18.12 15.45
C GLY A 36 -51.31 16.58 15.53
N GLY A 37 -51.03 15.95 16.68
CA GLY A 37 -50.49 16.51 17.93
C GLY A 37 -50.55 15.56 19.13
N TYR A 38 -49.47 15.52 19.91
CA TYR A 38 -49.35 15.18 21.35
C TYR A 38 -49.74 13.78 21.92
N GLN A 39 -48.80 13.33 22.78
CA GLN A 39 -48.98 12.62 24.07
C GLN A 39 -48.97 11.09 24.19
N GLU A 40 -48.53 10.66 25.38
CA GLU A 40 -48.15 9.31 25.81
C GLU A 40 -49.21 8.73 26.77
N ALA A 41 -49.26 7.39 26.95
CA ALA A 41 -49.19 6.73 28.28
C ALA A 41 -49.46 5.20 28.27
N SER A 42 -48.54 4.46 28.90
CA SER A 42 -48.71 3.22 29.72
C SER A 42 -49.86 2.20 29.50
N SER A 43 -49.46 0.99 29.06
CA SER A 43 -49.78 -0.34 29.64
C SER A 43 -51.22 -0.87 29.83
N THR A 44 -51.49 -2.13 29.41
CA THR A 44 -51.83 -3.24 30.35
C THR A 44 -51.94 -4.65 29.71
N ARG A 45 -51.47 -5.67 30.45
CA ARG A 45 -51.85 -7.11 30.51
C ARG A 45 -51.75 -8.05 29.28
N SER A 46 -51.13 -9.21 29.54
CA SER A 46 -51.15 -10.45 28.73
C SER A 46 -52.32 -11.39 29.14
N PRO A 47 -52.51 -12.56 28.48
CA PRO A 47 -51.82 -13.78 28.95
C PRO A 47 -51.27 -14.69 27.83
N ALA A 48 -50.60 -15.79 28.21
CA ALA A 48 -50.01 -16.81 27.33
C ALA A 48 -50.52 -18.23 27.69
N PRO A 49 -50.20 -19.28 26.90
CA PRO A 49 -50.25 -20.65 27.40
C PRO A 49 -49.00 -21.54 27.11
N THR A 50 -48.42 -22.06 28.20
CA THR A 50 -47.91 -23.44 28.43
C THR A 50 -46.89 -24.14 27.51
N LEU A 51 -45.78 -24.57 28.14
CA LEU A 51 -44.95 -25.74 27.79
C LEU A 51 -45.54 -27.05 28.37
N PRO A 52 -44.93 -28.22 28.07
CA PRO A 52 -44.55 -29.14 29.15
C PRO A 52 -43.08 -29.64 29.09
N ALA A 53 -42.58 -30.21 30.19
CA ALA A 53 -41.21 -30.72 30.34
C ALA A 53 -41.14 -32.03 31.18
N ARG A 54 -39.96 -32.66 31.24
CA ARG A 54 -39.62 -33.82 32.10
C ARG A 54 -38.17 -33.67 32.60
N THR A 55 -37.93 -33.40 33.90
CA THR A 55 -37.52 -34.34 34.98
C THR A 55 -36.21 -35.11 34.68
N ALA A 56 -35.06 -34.77 35.29
CA ALA A 56 -34.60 -35.06 36.69
C ALA A 56 -34.00 -36.50 36.84
N SER A 57 -33.03 -36.81 37.71
CA SER A 57 -32.58 -36.20 38.99
C SER A 57 -31.13 -36.59 39.39
N ASP A 58 -30.45 -35.74 40.20
CA ASP A 58 -29.53 -36.00 41.35
C ASP A 58 -28.41 -37.08 41.30
N SER A 59 -27.25 -36.92 41.97
CA SER A 59 -27.08 -36.56 43.39
C SER A 59 -25.63 -36.17 43.82
N HIS A 60 -25.49 -35.73 45.08
CA HIS A 60 -24.28 -35.15 45.72
C HIS A 60 -23.14 -36.13 46.05
N LEU A 61 -21.89 -35.62 46.10
CA LEU A 61 -21.13 -35.37 47.36
C LEU A 61 -19.76 -34.67 47.11
N ALA A 62 -19.07 -34.26 48.17
CA ALA A 62 -17.81 -33.50 48.13
C ALA A 62 -16.80 -34.00 49.19
N LEU A 63 -15.50 -33.71 49.02
CA LEU A 63 -14.54 -33.31 50.08
C LEU A 63 -13.07 -33.11 49.59
N THR A 64 -12.52 -31.92 49.86
CA THR A 64 -11.13 -31.56 50.27
C THR A 64 -9.84 -32.20 49.67
N SER A 65 -8.92 -31.29 49.27
CA SER A 65 -7.50 -31.15 49.73
C SER A 65 -6.33 -31.32 48.72
N ALA A 66 -5.22 -30.64 49.08
CA ALA A 66 -3.80 -30.81 48.69
C ALA A 66 -3.30 -30.49 47.25
N ARG A 67 -2.36 -29.53 47.20
CA ARG A 67 -1.14 -29.47 46.33
C ARG A 67 0.05 -30.08 47.15
N PRO A 68 1.31 -30.26 46.65
CA PRO A 68 1.91 -29.76 45.40
C PRO A 68 2.91 -30.72 44.67
N ASN A 69 3.59 -30.17 43.64
CA ASN A 69 4.94 -30.49 43.10
C ASN A 69 5.35 -31.95 42.74
N ALA A 70 5.93 -32.13 41.55
CA ALA A 70 7.39 -32.33 41.37
C ALA A 70 7.79 -32.53 39.89
N CYS A 71 9.05 -32.27 39.55
CA CYS A 71 9.68 -32.69 38.29
C CYS A 71 10.43 -34.03 38.48
N ALA A 72 10.53 -34.83 37.42
CA ALA A 72 11.58 -35.86 37.31
C ALA A 72 11.91 -36.10 35.82
N ALA A 73 13.20 -36.27 35.52
CA ALA A 73 13.67 -36.79 34.24
C ALA A 73 14.06 -38.27 34.40
N ILE A 74 14.07 -39.03 33.31
CA ILE A 74 14.58 -40.41 33.28
C ILE A 74 15.57 -40.54 32.12
N SER A 75 16.65 -41.28 32.34
CA SER A 75 17.83 -41.37 31.46
C SER A 75 17.80 -42.59 30.52
N GLU A 76 18.73 -42.58 29.57
CA GLU A 76 19.17 -43.77 28.84
C GLU A 76 19.78 -44.85 29.77
N HIS A 77 19.84 -46.11 29.31
CA HIS A 77 21.09 -46.79 28.88
C HIS A 77 20.94 -48.32 28.74
N ARG A 78 21.55 -48.89 27.68
CA ARG A 78 22.18 -50.24 27.50
C ARG A 78 22.08 -50.69 26.02
N GLY A 79 23.11 -51.18 25.33
CA GLY A 79 24.56 -51.21 25.61
C GLY A 79 25.28 -52.50 25.16
N ARG A 80 26.36 -52.37 24.36
CA ARG A 80 27.26 -53.44 23.81
C ARG A 80 26.62 -54.25 22.64
N GLY A 81 27.31 -54.71 21.58
CA GLY A 81 28.74 -54.77 21.20
C GLY A 81 29.28 -56.24 21.17
N PRO A 82 30.33 -56.64 20.41
CA PRO A 82 31.28 -55.84 19.58
C PRO A 82 31.74 -56.43 18.20
N GLN A 83 32.47 -55.61 17.41
CA GLN A 83 33.65 -55.87 16.51
C GLN A 83 33.74 -56.99 15.41
N ALA A 84 34.51 -56.63 14.35
CA ALA A 84 35.47 -57.44 13.55
C ALA A 84 35.17 -57.93 12.09
N ALA A 85 35.55 -57.07 11.12
CA ALA A 85 36.44 -57.31 9.94
C ALA A 85 36.29 -58.46 8.88
N ALA A 86 36.62 -58.07 7.63
CA ALA A 86 37.32 -58.83 6.56
C ALA A 86 36.55 -59.56 5.41
N ALA A 87 36.49 -58.88 4.26
CA ALA A 87 36.84 -59.32 2.88
C ALA A 87 36.22 -60.58 2.20
N MET A 88 35.52 -60.36 1.08
CA MET A 88 35.65 -60.97 -0.27
C MET A 88 34.71 -60.19 -1.25
N GLY A 89 34.84 -60.16 -2.58
CA GLY A 89 35.90 -60.67 -3.47
C GLY A 89 35.37 -60.99 -4.89
N ARG A 90 36.05 -60.49 -5.93
CA ARG A 90 35.88 -60.77 -7.40
C ARG A 90 34.75 -60.05 -8.17
N ALA A 91 35.18 -59.21 -9.11
CA ALA A 91 34.59 -59.03 -10.44
C ALA A 91 35.73 -59.19 -11.48
N ALA A 92 35.46 -59.60 -12.72
CA ALA A 92 36.50 -59.97 -13.68
C ALA A 92 36.14 -59.65 -15.15
N GLY A 93 37.17 -59.32 -15.94
CA GLY A 93 37.11 -59.11 -17.39
C GLY A 93 36.79 -57.66 -17.83
N GLY A 94 37.42 -57.09 -18.88
CA GLY A 94 38.59 -57.57 -19.60
C GLY A 94 38.68 -57.15 -21.08
N GLU A 95 39.29 -55.99 -21.36
CA GLU A 95 39.94 -55.59 -22.64
C GLU A 95 38.99 -55.34 -23.86
N ARG A 96 39.03 -54.25 -24.65
CA ARG A 96 40.10 -53.47 -25.39
C ARG A 96 40.49 -54.09 -26.76
N PRO A 97 41.08 -53.33 -27.72
CA PRO A 97 40.62 -52.04 -28.30
C PRO A 97 40.88 -51.92 -29.84
N ILE A 98 40.42 -50.85 -30.52
CA ILE A 98 40.94 -50.43 -31.87
C ILE A 98 41.10 -48.88 -31.95
N SER A 99 42.14 -48.42 -32.66
CA SER A 99 42.45 -47.00 -33.01
C SER A 99 43.38 -46.98 -34.26
N THR A 100 43.78 -45.90 -34.96
CA THR A 100 43.83 -44.42 -34.75
C THR A 100 43.11 -43.69 -35.92
N ARG A 101 43.21 -42.41 -36.34
CA ARG A 101 44.21 -41.28 -36.35
C ARG A 101 43.42 -39.94 -36.46
N GLY A 102 43.98 -38.72 -36.32
CA GLY A 102 45.32 -38.25 -35.94
C GLY A 102 45.68 -36.89 -36.61
N ARG A 103 46.54 -36.08 -35.96
CA ARG A 103 46.89 -34.64 -36.23
C ARG A 103 45.83 -33.63 -35.71
N GLY A 104 46.19 -32.45 -35.17
CA GLY A 104 47.50 -31.94 -34.75
C GLY A 104 47.63 -30.40 -34.86
N GLY A 105 47.93 -29.70 -33.76
CA GLY A 105 48.11 -28.23 -33.69
C GLY A 105 48.28 -27.75 -32.24
N ALA A 106 48.88 -26.57 -32.00
CA ALA A 106 49.38 -26.18 -30.67
C ALA A 106 48.96 -24.78 -30.18
N HIS A 107 48.99 -24.62 -28.85
CA HIS A 107 48.98 -23.37 -28.06
C HIS A 107 50.40 -22.73 -28.00
N PRO A 108 50.65 -21.55 -27.36
CA PRO A 108 49.76 -20.67 -26.56
C PRO A 108 49.85 -19.13 -26.84
N SER A 109 48.98 -18.37 -26.15
CA SER A 109 49.19 -17.05 -25.50
C SER A 109 49.87 -15.85 -26.18
N ALA A 110 49.26 -14.66 -26.04
CA ALA A 110 49.97 -13.38 -25.85
C ALA A 110 49.13 -12.36 -25.05
N HIS A 111 49.77 -11.61 -24.15
CA HIS A 111 49.22 -10.38 -23.55
C HIS A 111 49.61 -9.15 -24.38
N THR A 112 48.84 -8.07 -24.31
CA THR A 112 49.34 -6.70 -24.58
C THR A 112 48.89 -5.70 -23.52
N ARG A 113 49.81 -5.34 -22.61
CA ARG A 113 49.81 -4.00 -21.98
C ARG A 113 50.51 -3.03 -22.93
N ALA A 114 49.99 -1.82 -23.07
CA ALA A 114 50.72 -0.69 -23.67
C ALA A 114 50.82 0.46 -22.65
N LYS A 115 52.01 1.05 -22.51
CA LYS A 115 52.22 2.21 -21.61
C LYS A 115 53.41 3.05 -22.08
N TRP A 116 53.23 4.37 -22.07
CA TRP A 116 54.24 5.43 -22.28
C TRP A 116 54.96 5.55 -23.64
N ARG A 117 54.85 6.76 -24.21
CA ARG A 117 56.01 7.51 -24.71
C ARG A 117 55.93 8.95 -24.19
N ARG A 118 57.08 9.57 -23.92
CA ARG A 118 57.18 10.99 -23.58
C ARG A 118 57.48 11.81 -24.84
N GLY A 119 56.92 13.02 -24.90
CA GLY A 119 57.33 14.11 -25.79
C GLY A 119 57.15 15.42 -25.02
N GLY A 120 58.09 16.36 -25.14
CA GLY A 120 58.11 17.58 -24.32
C GLY A 120 58.08 18.85 -25.17
N GLY A 121 57.35 19.85 -24.68
CA GLY A 121 57.34 21.23 -25.20
C GLY A 121 57.15 22.21 -24.03
N ARG A 122 57.71 23.42 -24.11
CA ARG A 122 57.74 24.39 -23.01
C ARG A 122 57.09 25.73 -23.39
N HIS A 123 56.35 26.32 -22.43
CA HIS A 123 56.16 27.77 -22.24
C HIS A 123 55.37 28.54 -23.33
N ARG A 124 54.72 29.69 -23.08
CA ARG A 124 54.53 30.55 -21.87
C ARG A 124 53.07 31.16 -21.90
N PRO A 125 52.62 31.98 -20.92
CA PRO A 125 51.18 32.13 -20.60
C PRO A 125 50.55 33.52 -20.80
N ALA A 126 49.22 33.60 -20.66
CA ALA A 126 48.48 34.73 -20.08
C ALA A 126 47.07 34.27 -19.60
N GLY A 127 46.42 35.03 -18.70
CA GLY A 127 45.00 34.84 -18.33
C GLY A 127 44.73 34.49 -16.86
N ARG A 128 44.49 35.51 -16.01
CA ARG A 128 43.86 35.33 -14.69
C ARG A 128 42.33 35.28 -14.85
N VAL A 129 41.67 34.40 -14.11
CA VAL A 129 40.22 34.47 -13.83
C VAL A 129 40.06 34.39 -12.30
N PRO A 130 39.25 35.26 -11.66
CA PRO A 130 39.13 35.31 -10.19
C PRO A 130 38.20 34.23 -9.64
N ALA A 131 38.40 33.88 -8.36
CA ALA A 131 37.53 32.95 -7.64
C ALA A 131 36.21 33.64 -7.17
N PRO A 132 35.08 32.91 -7.12
CA PRO A 132 33.85 33.41 -6.54
C PRO A 132 33.87 33.38 -5.00
N ALA A 133 33.44 34.47 -4.37
CA ALA A 133 33.13 34.53 -2.94
C ALA A 133 31.77 33.87 -2.63
N PRO A 134 31.52 33.41 -1.39
CA PRO A 134 30.34 32.60 -1.08
C PRO A 134 29.04 33.41 -1.14
N ARG A 135 27.93 32.73 -1.51
CA ARG A 135 26.57 33.22 -1.26
C ARG A 135 25.90 32.38 -0.20
N SER A 136 25.43 33.04 0.85
CA SER A 136 24.60 32.47 1.91
C SER A 136 23.30 31.90 1.34
N GLY A 137 22.87 30.74 1.85
CA GLY A 137 21.60 30.13 1.46
C GLY A 137 20.39 30.95 1.89
N ILE A 138 19.31 30.85 1.12
CA ILE A 138 17.97 31.34 1.48
C ILE A 138 17.04 30.13 1.48
N GLY A 139 16.57 29.72 2.66
CA GLY A 139 15.59 28.65 2.78
C GLY A 139 14.19 29.15 2.41
N HIS A 140 13.57 28.56 1.40
CA HIS A 140 12.18 28.85 1.03
C HIS A 140 11.20 28.17 2.01
N GLY A 141 10.99 28.80 3.16
CA GLY A 141 9.92 28.41 4.09
C GLY A 141 8.56 28.91 3.62
N CYS A 142 7.58 28.00 3.50
CA CYS A 142 6.19 28.35 3.18
C CYS A 142 5.56 29.18 4.31
N ARG A 143 5.40 30.50 4.12
CA ARG A 143 4.59 31.38 4.98
C ARG A 143 3.80 32.38 4.13
N GLY A 144 2.51 32.50 4.40
CA GLY A 144 1.63 33.48 3.75
C GLY A 144 1.98 34.92 4.14
N ALA A 145 1.89 35.85 3.19
CA ALA A 145 2.29 37.24 3.39
C ALA A 145 1.12 38.11 3.89
N ALA A 146 1.05 38.34 5.20
CA ALA A 146 0.21 39.40 5.78
C ALA A 146 0.97 40.74 5.75
N ARG A 147 0.42 41.75 5.05
CA ARG A 147 0.95 43.13 5.08
C ARG A 147 0.23 43.95 6.16
N GLN A 148 0.97 44.69 6.97
CA GLN A 148 0.43 45.71 7.88
C GLN A 148 0.81 47.13 7.40
N ARG A 149 -0.12 48.07 7.57
CA ARG A 149 0.12 49.52 7.77
C ARG A 149 -0.92 50.06 8.77
N PRO A 150 -0.66 51.16 9.51
CA PRO A 150 -1.35 51.43 10.78
C PRO A 150 -2.32 52.63 10.78
N GLY A 151 -3.32 52.58 11.68
CA GLY A 151 -4.23 53.69 12.06
C GLY A 151 -5.33 54.03 11.05
N ALA A 152 -6.52 54.51 11.44
CA ALA A 152 -7.15 54.74 12.76
C ALA A 152 -8.69 54.95 12.54
N GLU A 153 -9.60 55.17 13.50
CA GLU A 153 -9.52 55.38 14.96
C GLU A 153 -10.44 54.44 15.76
N ALA A 154 -11.72 54.79 15.99
CA ALA A 154 -12.63 54.09 16.90
C ALA A 154 -14.13 54.23 16.52
N GLY A 155 -14.98 53.29 16.95
CA GLY A 155 -16.44 53.49 16.96
C GLY A 155 -17.33 52.23 16.93
N VAL A 156 -18.28 52.16 17.87
CA VAL A 156 -19.50 51.31 17.91
C VAL A 156 -19.30 49.79 18.10
N SER A 157 -20.06 49.25 19.07
CA SER A 157 -20.15 47.83 19.40
C SER A 157 -21.11 47.05 18.48
N GLY A 158 -20.68 45.89 17.98
CA GLY A 158 -21.53 44.93 17.28
C GLY A 158 -21.00 43.50 17.43
N SER A 159 -21.88 42.54 17.72
CA SER A 159 -21.52 41.15 18.03
C SER A 159 -21.24 40.33 16.76
N LEU A 160 -19.96 40.10 16.44
CA LEU A 160 -19.50 39.25 15.33
C LEU A 160 -18.17 38.56 15.69
N SER A 161 -18.19 37.75 16.76
CA SER A 161 -17.00 37.00 17.25
C SER A 161 -17.29 35.51 17.46
N GLN A 162 -18.17 34.98 16.61
CA GLN A 162 -18.35 33.56 16.31
C GLN A 162 -18.30 33.43 14.76
N ASP A 163 -18.24 32.20 14.24
CA ASP A 163 -18.21 31.90 12.79
C ASP A 163 -16.95 32.30 11.98
N LEU A 164 -15.77 32.34 12.62
CA LEU A 164 -14.48 32.14 11.93
C LEU A 164 -13.83 30.76 12.24
N GLY A 165 -14.49 29.92 13.03
CA GLY A 165 -14.05 28.56 13.36
C GLY A 165 -14.39 27.49 12.32
N ALA A 166 -15.22 27.81 11.32
CA ALA A 166 -15.62 26.92 10.24
C ALA A 166 -14.50 26.78 9.19
N MET A 167 -13.36 26.22 9.58
CA MET A 167 -12.36 25.71 8.64
C MET A 167 -13.04 24.71 7.70
N SER A 168 -12.82 24.89 6.40
CA SER A 168 -13.39 24.02 5.37
C SER A 168 -13.03 22.56 5.66
N GLN A 169 -14.02 21.74 6.03
CA GLN A 169 -13.88 20.29 5.99
C GLN A 169 -13.82 19.87 4.53
N GLN A 170 -12.61 19.93 3.97
CA GLN A 170 -12.30 19.44 2.64
C GLN A 170 -12.67 17.96 2.58
N LEU A 171 -13.74 17.65 1.84
CA LEU A 171 -14.39 16.35 1.88
C LEU A 171 -13.42 15.28 1.37
N LEU A 172 -12.89 14.48 2.30
CA LEU A 172 -11.92 13.43 1.99
C LEU A 172 -12.53 12.42 1.02
N TYR A 173 -11.76 12.03 -0.01
CA TYR A 173 -12.18 10.96 -0.90
C TYR A 173 -12.21 9.64 -0.12
N ARG A 174 -13.11 8.72 -0.49
CA ARG A 174 -13.24 7.45 0.23
C ARG A 174 -11.97 6.60 0.07
N ALA A 175 -11.23 6.40 1.18
CA ALA A 175 -10.04 5.56 1.16
C ALA A 175 -10.34 4.06 1.09
N LEU A 176 -11.57 3.63 1.42
CA LEU A 176 -12.02 2.23 1.36
C LEU A 176 -13.25 2.06 0.45
N VAL A 177 -13.34 0.90 -0.21
CA VAL A 177 -14.54 0.37 -0.85
C VAL A 177 -14.69 -1.12 -0.55
N SER A 178 -15.91 -1.63 -0.42
CA SER A 178 -16.17 -3.05 -0.14
C SER A 178 -16.16 -3.91 -1.42
N ALA A 179 -15.89 -5.22 -1.25
CA ALA A 179 -15.94 -6.18 -2.35
C ALA A 179 -17.31 -6.21 -3.06
N LYS A 180 -18.40 -6.11 -2.30
CA LYS A 180 -19.76 -5.91 -2.86
C LYS A 180 -19.85 -4.66 -3.75
N TRP A 181 -19.42 -3.50 -3.27
CA TRP A 181 -19.47 -2.26 -4.06
C TRP A 181 -18.66 -2.40 -5.35
N LEU A 182 -17.46 -2.96 -5.28
CA LEU A 182 -16.59 -3.14 -6.45
C LEU A 182 -17.21 -4.12 -7.45
N SER A 183 -17.82 -5.21 -6.98
CA SER A 183 -18.54 -6.17 -7.82
C SER A 183 -19.73 -5.53 -8.55
N GLU A 184 -20.46 -4.64 -7.87
CA GLU A 184 -21.58 -3.89 -8.45
C GLU A 184 -21.11 -2.81 -9.45
N ALA A 185 -19.99 -2.13 -9.16
CA ALA A 185 -19.38 -1.14 -10.06
C ALA A 185 -18.87 -1.77 -11.37
N ILE A 186 -18.17 -2.91 -11.29
CA ILE A 186 -17.69 -3.67 -12.46
C ILE A 186 -18.87 -4.14 -13.33
N LYS A 187 -19.93 -4.69 -12.71
CA LYS A 187 -21.13 -5.16 -13.43
C LYS A 187 -21.91 -4.03 -14.12
N SER A 188 -22.02 -2.88 -13.48
CA SER A 188 -22.85 -1.76 -13.96
C SER A 188 -22.20 -0.94 -15.10
N LYS A 189 -20.91 -1.16 -15.42
CA LYS A 189 -20.19 -0.50 -16.53
C LYS A 189 -20.44 1.01 -16.61
N GLN A 190 -20.38 1.68 -15.46
CA GLN A 190 -20.88 3.05 -15.30
C GLN A 190 -20.20 4.01 -16.28
N THR A 191 -20.99 4.74 -17.06
CA THR A 191 -20.54 5.69 -18.10
C THR A 191 -20.09 7.03 -17.50
N GLY A 192 -19.44 6.99 -16.34
CA GLY A 192 -19.00 8.14 -15.55
C GLY A 192 -17.50 8.09 -15.33
N GLN A 193 -17.06 8.18 -14.07
CA GLN A 193 -15.65 8.10 -13.71
C GLN A 193 -15.05 6.74 -14.11
N ALA A 194 -13.91 6.74 -14.81
CA ALA A 194 -13.30 5.52 -15.31
C ALA A 194 -12.73 4.66 -14.16
N LEU A 195 -13.43 3.60 -13.78
CA LEU A 195 -12.96 2.65 -12.76
C LEU A 195 -11.71 1.91 -13.26
N LYS A 196 -10.65 1.88 -12.45
CA LYS A 196 -9.40 1.14 -12.69
C LYS A 196 -9.10 0.28 -11.47
N VAL A 197 -9.17 -1.04 -11.64
CA VAL A 197 -8.84 -1.99 -10.57
C VAL A 197 -7.36 -2.35 -10.68
N VAL A 198 -6.63 -2.29 -9.57
CA VAL A 198 -5.18 -2.48 -9.55
C VAL A 198 -4.83 -3.55 -8.53
N ASP A 199 -4.16 -4.61 -8.98
CA ASP A 199 -3.50 -5.57 -8.11
C ASP A 199 -2.08 -5.06 -7.80
N ALA A 200 -1.82 -4.73 -6.55
CA ALA A 200 -0.53 -4.20 -6.09
C ALA A 200 0.24 -5.22 -5.23
N SER A 201 -0.02 -6.53 -5.43
CA SER A 201 0.56 -7.60 -4.63
C SER A 201 2.09 -7.58 -4.68
N TRP A 202 2.69 -7.47 -3.50
CA TRP A 202 4.12 -7.65 -3.27
C TRP A 202 4.36 -8.44 -1.98
N TYR A 203 5.33 -9.35 -1.99
CA TYR A 203 5.62 -10.26 -0.88
C TYR A 203 7.10 -10.26 -0.51
N LEU A 204 7.39 -10.38 0.79
CA LEU A 204 8.77 -10.53 1.27
C LEU A 204 9.39 -11.82 0.69
N PRO A 205 10.65 -11.83 0.21
CA PRO A 205 11.26 -13.00 -0.45
C PRO A 205 11.20 -14.30 0.35
N LYS A 206 11.21 -14.21 1.69
CA LYS A 206 11.09 -15.35 2.61
C LYS A 206 9.72 -16.09 2.50
N MET A 207 8.69 -15.45 1.93
CA MET A 207 7.35 -16.03 1.69
C MET A 207 7.29 -16.94 0.45
N LYS A 208 8.22 -16.82 -0.50
CA LYS A 208 8.31 -17.64 -1.73
C LYS A 208 7.03 -17.66 -2.59
N ARG A 209 6.29 -16.55 -2.62
CA ARG A 209 5.13 -16.30 -3.50
C ARG A 209 5.57 -15.43 -4.67
N ASP A 210 5.08 -15.72 -5.88
CA ASP A 210 5.25 -14.87 -7.05
C ASP A 210 3.93 -14.10 -7.29
N PRO A 211 3.86 -12.79 -6.98
CA PRO A 211 2.61 -12.04 -7.08
C PRO A 211 2.13 -11.89 -8.53
N LYS A 212 3.04 -11.94 -9.50
CA LYS A 212 2.71 -11.79 -10.91
C LYS A 212 2.18 -13.10 -11.49
N GLN A 213 2.74 -14.23 -11.10
CA GLN A 213 2.16 -15.53 -11.41
C GLN A 213 0.77 -15.67 -10.75
N GLU A 214 0.63 -15.30 -9.47
CA GLU A 214 -0.66 -15.34 -8.77
C GLU A 214 -1.72 -14.48 -9.48
N PHE A 215 -1.37 -13.28 -9.94
CA PHE A 215 -2.22 -12.43 -10.77
C PHE A 215 -2.57 -13.06 -12.13
N GLU A 216 -1.58 -13.58 -12.87
CA GLU A 216 -1.82 -14.25 -14.16
C GLU A 216 -2.68 -15.52 -14.01
N GLU A 217 -2.66 -16.19 -12.85
CA GLU A 217 -3.57 -17.28 -12.51
C GLU A 217 -4.98 -16.78 -12.13
N ARG A 218 -5.10 -15.78 -11.23
CA ARG A 218 -6.38 -15.30 -10.67
C ARG A 218 -6.30 -13.82 -10.24
N HIS A 219 -7.09 -12.96 -10.88
CA HIS A 219 -7.26 -11.55 -10.52
C HIS A 219 -8.73 -11.09 -10.56
N ILE A 220 -9.02 -9.91 -10.03
CA ILE A 220 -10.36 -9.29 -10.11
C ILE A 220 -10.67 -8.89 -11.57
N PRO A 221 -11.87 -9.19 -12.15
CA PRO A 221 -12.14 -8.97 -13.57
C PRO A 221 -11.85 -7.54 -14.06
N GLY A 222 -10.95 -7.43 -15.05
CA GLY A 222 -10.51 -6.16 -15.62
C GLY A 222 -9.41 -5.44 -14.82
N ALA A 223 -8.86 -6.05 -13.76
CA ALA A 223 -7.73 -5.50 -13.03
C ALA A 223 -6.42 -5.54 -13.83
N VAL A 224 -5.49 -4.67 -13.46
CA VAL A 224 -4.12 -4.61 -13.99
C VAL A 224 -3.10 -4.78 -12.86
N PHE A 225 -1.96 -5.38 -13.14
CA PHE A 225 -0.90 -5.60 -12.15
C PHE A 225 0.02 -4.38 -12.04
N PHE A 226 0.19 -3.87 -10.81
CA PHE A 226 1.13 -2.82 -10.44
C PHE A 226 2.31 -3.46 -9.70
N ASP A 227 3.45 -3.48 -10.39
CA ASP A 227 4.73 -3.98 -9.90
C ASP A 227 5.46 -2.84 -9.18
N ILE A 228 5.45 -2.86 -7.84
CA ILE A 228 6.08 -1.83 -7.00
C ILE A 228 7.60 -1.76 -7.25
N ASP A 229 8.25 -2.87 -7.59
CA ASP A 229 9.69 -2.89 -7.84
C ASP A 229 10.05 -2.27 -9.20
N GLN A 230 9.15 -2.34 -10.20
CA GLN A 230 9.30 -1.52 -11.42
C GLN A 230 8.95 -0.05 -11.21
N CYS A 231 7.98 0.26 -10.34
CA CYS A 231 7.52 1.62 -10.04
C CYS A 231 8.26 2.23 -8.83
N SER A 232 9.59 2.15 -8.83
CA SER A 232 10.48 2.63 -7.76
C SER A 232 11.75 3.27 -8.32
N ASP A 233 12.43 4.11 -7.53
CA ASP A 233 13.78 4.60 -7.86
C ASP A 233 14.83 3.49 -7.67
N ARG A 234 14.97 2.66 -8.71
CA ARG A 234 15.98 1.60 -8.83
C ARG A 234 17.42 2.11 -8.94
N THR A 235 17.67 3.42 -8.83
CA THR A 235 19.03 3.98 -8.69
C THR A 235 19.45 4.18 -7.23
N SER A 236 18.50 4.11 -6.30
CA SER A 236 18.74 4.16 -4.86
C SER A 236 19.34 2.85 -4.32
N PRO A 237 20.20 2.89 -3.27
CA PRO A 237 20.61 1.71 -2.52
C PRO A 237 19.55 1.20 -1.51
N TYR A 238 18.44 1.93 -1.31
CA TYR A 238 17.37 1.64 -0.35
C TYR A 238 16.14 1.01 -1.05
N ASP A 239 15.34 0.24 -0.31
CA ASP A 239 14.22 -0.54 -0.90
C ASP A 239 12.97 0.30 -1.20
N HIS A 240 12.31 0.02 -2.33
CA HIS A 240 11.03 0.57 -2.81
C HIS A 240 10.89 2.10 -2.79
N MET A 241 12.00 2.84 -2.83
CA MET A 241 12.02 4.31 -2.87
C MET A 241 11.10 4.87 -3.96
N MET A 242 10.48 6.01 -3.69
CA MET A 242 9.60 6.70 -4.62
C MET A 242 10.28 6.99 -5.96
N PRO A 243 9.66 6.66 -7.10
CA PRO A 243 10.15 7.06 -8.42
C PRO A 243 9.96 8.58 -8.59
N LYS A 244 10.46 9.14 -9.70
CA LYS A 244 10.12 10.52 -10.08
C LYS A 244 8.67 10.61 -10.56
N ALA A 245 8.13 11.82 -10.61
CA ALA A 245 6.74 12.07 -11.00
C ALA A 245 6.47 11.70 -12.47
N ASP A 246 7.41 11.99 -13.38
CA ASP A 246 7.38 11.57 -14.78
C ASP A 246 7.46 10.04 -14.92
N GLU A 247 8.36 9.40 -14.17
CA GLU A 247 8.49 7.93 -14.13
C GLU A 247 7.20 7.24 -13.62
N PHE A 248 6.56 7.77 -12.57
CA PHE A 248 5.26 7.30 -12.09
C PHE A 248 4.14 7.51 -13.12
N ALA A 249 4.07 8.71 -13.71
CA ALA A 249 3.03 9.05 -14.69
C ALA A 249 3.11 8.16 -15.94
N GLU A 250 4.32 7.93 -16.47
CA GLU A 250 4.54 7.00 -17.59
C GLU A 250 4.17 5.56 -17.21
N TYR A 251 4.43 5.15 -15.96
CA TYR A 251 4.09 3.81 -15.46
C TYR A 251 2.57 3.60 -15.36
N VAL A 252 1.84 4.46 -14.64
CA VAL A 252 0.39 4.29 -14.45
C VAL A 252 -0.41 4.60 -15.72
N GLY A 253 0.10 5.47 -16.59
CA GLY A 253 -0.47 5.71 -17.92
C GLY A 253 -0.43 4.47 -18.81
N LYS A 254 0.64 3.65 -18.74
CA LYS A 254 0.70 2.33 -19.42
C LYS A 254 -0.27 1.30 -18.83
N LEU A 255 -0.59 1.41 -17.55
CA LEU A 255 -1.68 0.66 -16.90
C LEU A 255 -3.08 1.22 -17.23
N GLY A 256 -3.16 2.20 -18.13
CA GLY A 256 -4.40 2.81 -18.60
C GLY A 256 -5.09 3.68 -17.55
N VAL A 257 -4.38 4.13 -16.50
CA VAL A 257 -4.92 5.04 -15.48
C VAL A 257 -4.77 6.48 -15.97
N GLY A 258 -5.90 7.17 -16.12
CA GLY A 258 -5.94 8.60 -16.40
C GLY A 258 -6.15 9.43 -15.14
N ASN A 259 -5.87 10.73 -15.22
CA ASN A 259 -6.09 11.67 -14.10
C ASN A 259 -7.55 11.71 -13.60
N ASP A 260 -8.50 11.35 -14.47
CA ASP A 260 -9.94 11.29 -14.24
C ASP A 260 -10.41 9.96 -13.62
N SER A 261 -9.57 8.94 -13.58
CA SER A 261 -9.96 7.58 -13.17
C SER A 261 -10.32 7.50 -11.68
N HIS A 262 -11.16 6.54 -11.30
CA HIS A 262 -11.26 6.08 -9.90
C HIS A 262 -10.42 4.82 -9.76
N VAL A 263 -9.28 4.92 -9.07
CA VAL A 263 -8.41 3.78 -8.83
C VAL A 263 -8.88 3.01 -7.60
N VAL A 264 -9.02 1.69 -7.72
CA VAL A 264 -9.28 0.77 -6.61
C VAL A 264 -8.16 -0.26 -6.53
N VAL A 265 -7.31 -0.13 -5.51
CA VAL A 265 -6.14 -0.98 -5.30
C VAL A 265 -6.48 -2.14 -4.35
N TYR A 266 -5.96 -3.33 -4.62
CA TYR A 266 -6.02 -4.48 -3.72
C TYR A 266 -4.70 -5.25 -3.73
N ASP A 267 -4.50 -6.17 -2.79
CA ASP A 267 -3.45 -7.19 -2.86
C ASP A 267 -3.96 -8.58 -2.41
N GLY A 268 -3.14 -9.60 -2.68
CA GLY A 268 -3.37 -11.01 -2.36
C GLY A 268 -2.84 -11.48 -1.01
N SER A 269 -2.54 -10.56 -0.07
CA SER A 269 -1.94 -10.91 1.22
C SER A 269 -2.86 -11.69 2.15
N ASP A 270 -2.24 -12.55 2.96
CA ASP A 270 -2.94 -13.38 3.94
C ASP A 270 -3.48 -12.55 5.12
N GLN A 271 -2.95 -11.34 5.30
CA GLN A 271 -3.46 -10.31 6.20
C GLN A 271 -4.80 -9.75 5.68
N GLY A 272 -4.92 -9.52 4.37
CA GLY A 272 -6.08 -8.91 3.70
C GLY A 272 -5.66 -7.68 2.90
N LEU A 273 -4.83 -6.84 3.49
CA LEU A 273 -4.04 -5.79 2.83
C LEU A 273 -2.64 -5.74 3.47
N PHE A 274 -1.63 -5.44 2.66
CA PHE A 274 -0.21 -5.35 3.06
C PHE A 274 0.60 -4.37 2.20
N SER A 275 0.45 -4.46 0.88
CA SER A 275 1.22 -3.72 -0.13
C SER A 275 0.38 -2.71 -0.90
N ALA A 276 -0.92 -2.98 -1.09
CA ALA A 276 -1.84 -2.04 -1.71
C ALA A 276 -1.91 -0.65 -1.04
N PRO A 277 -1.85 -0.49 0.31
CA PRO A 277 -1.83 0.83 0.94
C PRO A 277 -0.64 1.71 0.52
N ARG A 278 0.51 1.11 0.14
CA ARG A 278 1.64 1.84 -0.45
C ARG A 278 1.23 2.48 -1.77
N VAL A 279 0.59 1.75 -2.66
CA VAL A 279 0.16 2.26 -3.96
C VAL A 279 -0.99 3.27 -3.82
N TRP A 280 -1.92 3.09 -2.88
CA TRP A 280 -2.91 4.13 -2.51
C TRP A 280 -2.22 5.44 -2.11
N TRP A 281 -1.22 5.37 -1.22
CA TRP A 281 -0.46 6.55 -0.82
C TRP A 281 0.36 7.14 -1.98
N MET A 282 0.96 6.31 -2.85
CA MET A 282 1.69 6.75 -4.06
C MET A 282 0.82 7.59 -5.00
N PHE A 283 -0.42 7.17 -5.27
CA PHE A 283 -1.35 7.98 -6.08
C PHE A 283 -1.65 9.33 -5.41
N ARG A 284 -1.93 9.35 -4.10
CA ARG A 284 -2.21 10.59 -3.36
C ARG A 284 -1.02 11.56 -3.33
N VAL A 285 0.18 11.09 -3.03
CA VAL A 285 1.40 11.92 -2.97
C VAL A 285 1.84 12.42 -4.36
N PHE A 286 1.34 11.83 -5.45
CA PHE A 286 1.45 12.36 -6.81
C PHE A 286 0.23 13.20 -7.27
N GLY A 287 -0.66 13.57 -6.35
CA GLY A 287 -1.77 14.51 -6.59
C GLY A 287 -3.10 13.86 -7.01
N HIS A 288 -3.20 12.54 -7.05
CA HIS A 288 -4.40 11.81 -7.46
C HIS A 288 -5.16 11.28 -6.23
N GLU A 289 -6.05 12.11 -5.68
CA GLU A 289 -6.90 11.77 -4.51
C GLU A 289 -8.05 10.79 -4.83
N ALA A 290 -8.37 10.55 -6.10
CA ALA A 290 -9.45 9.66 -6.53
C ALA A 290 -9.05 8.16 -6.46
N VAL A 291 -8.51 7.74 -5.32
CA VAL A 291 -7.97 6.40 -5.08
C VAL A 291 -8.53 5.79 -3.79
N SER A 292 -8.91 4.51 -3.86
CA SER A 292 -9.42 3.71 -2.75
C SER A 292 -8.71 2.37 -2.68
N LEU A 293 -8.79 1.73 -1.52
CA LEU A 293 -8.43 0.34 -1.30
C LEU A 293 -9.67 -0.55 -1.28
N LEU A 294 -9.55 -1.77 -1.77
CA LEU A 294 -10.53 -2.83 -1.55
C LEU A 294 -10.39 -3.36 -0.12
N ASP A 295 -11.35 -3.05 0.74
CA ASP A 295 -11.37 -3.52 2.13
C ASP A 295 -11.40 -5.06 2.18
N GLY A 296 -10.41 -5.66 2.86
CA GLY A 296 -10.19 -7.11 2.88
C GLY A 296 -9.50 -7.73 1.66
N GLY A 297 -9.15 -6.92 0.64
CA GLY A 297 -8.39 -7.33 -0.54
C GLY A 297 -8.93 -8.56 -1.28
N LEU A 298 -8.04 -9.27 -1.98
CA LEU A 298 -8.41 -10.49 -2.71
C LEU A 298 -8.85 -11.61 -1.75
N LYS A 299 -8.27 -11.66 -0.55
CA LYS A 299 -8.61 -12.59 0.55
C LYS A 299 -10.11 -12.61 0.85
N ASN A 300 -10.76 -11.44 0.92
CA ASN A 300 -12.19 -11.34 1.20
C ASN A 300 -13.04 -11.43 -0.08
N TRP A 301 -12.56 -10.90 -1.21
CA TRP A 301 -13.20 -11.10 -2.52
C TRP A 301 -13.43 -12.58 -2.85
N LEU A 302 -12.42 -13.42 -2.57
CA LEU A 302 -12.50 -14.89 -2.68
C LEU A 302 -13.49 -15.50 -1.68
N ARG A 303 -13.49 -15.03 -0.42
CA ARG A 303 -14.39 -15.53 0.64
C ARG A 303 -15.86 -15.25 0.35
N GLU A 304 -16.16 -14.08 -0.23
CA GLU A 304 -17.51 -13.68 -0.65
C GLU A 304 -17.94 -14.31 -1.99
N GLY A 305 -17.07 -15.10 -2.64
CA GLY A 305 -17.39 -15.86 -3.84
C GLY A 305 -17.56 -15.01 -5.10
N PHE A 306 -16.93 -13.83 -5.16
CA PHE A 306 -17.04 -12.95 -6.32
C PHE A 306 -16.23 -13.47 -7.53
N PRO A 307 -16.64 -13.12 -8.78
CA PRO A 307 -15.97 -13.62 -9.99
C PRO A 307 -14.49 -13.24 -10.08
N LEU A 308 -13.73 -14.08 -10.77
CA LEU A 308 -12.30 -13.86 -11.08
C LEU A 308 -12.08 -13.82 -12.60
N SER A 309 -10.89 -13.42 -13.00
CA SER A 309 -10.35 -13.55 -14.36
C SER A 309 -8.91 -14.06 -14.28
N SER A 310 -8.36 -14.48 -15.43
CA SER A 310 -7.01 -15.07 -15.53
C SER A 310 -6.37 -14.71 -16.88
N GLY A 311 -5.07 -14.93 -16.99
CA GLY A 311 -4.25 -14.46 -18.10
C GLY A 311 -3.82 -13.00 -17.96
N LYS A 312 -3.45 -12.36 -19.07
CA LYS A 312 -2.93 -10.99 -19.11
C LYS A 312 -4.00 -10.00 -19.55
N THR A 313 -4.39 -9.09 -18.66
CA THR A 313 -5.22 -7.94 -19.01
C THR A 313 -4.48 -7.04 -20.00
N GLN A 314 -5.11 -6.71 -21.12
CA GLN A 314 -4.65 -5.67 -22.03
C GLN A 314 -5.53 -4.43 -21.85
N VAL A 315 -4.90 -3.26 -21.75
CA VAL A 315 -5.56 -1.96 -21.60
C VAL A 315 -5.01 -0.98 -22.63
N ALA A 316 -5.84 -0.05 -23.07
CA ALA A 316 -5.36 1.12 -23.78
C ALA A 316 -4.61 2.04 -22.79
N PRO A 317 -3.43 2.57 -23.15
CA PRO A 317 -2.77 3.60 -22.36
C PRO A 317 -3.63 4.86 -22.18
N ALA A 318 -3.37 5.61 -21.12
CA ALA A 318 -4.06 6.86 -20.80
C ALA A 318 -3.06 7.94 -20.35
N ASP A 319 -3.45 9.21 -20.49
CA ASP A 319 -2.62 10.33 -20.06
C ASP A 319 -2.77 10.59 -18.55
N PHE A 320 -1.65 10.46 -17.83
CA PHE A 320 -1.54 10.77 -16.41
C PHE A 320 -0.59 11.95 -16.18
N HIS A 321 -0.86 12.76 -15.16
CA HIS A 321 -0.04 13.91 -14.76
C HIS A 321 0.20 13.89 -13.25
N ALA A 322 1.39 13.47 -12.86
CA ALA A 322 1.81 13.44 -11.46
C ALA A 322 2.39 14.79 -11.02
N THR A 323 1.98 15.26 -9.84
CA THR A 323 2.62 16.38 -9.12
C THR A 323 2.95 15.92 -7.70
N LEU A 324 4.25 15.86 -7.38
CA LEU A 324 4.71 15.36 -6.08
C LEU A 324 4.44 16.37 -4.94
N ASP A 325 3.55 16.03 -4.00
CA ASP A 325 3.44 16.73 -2.73
C ASP A 325 4.56 16.33 -1.76
N LYS A 326 5.54 17.23 -1.63
CA LYS A 326 6.67 17.06 -0.71
C LYS A 326 6.28 17.13 0.76
N CYS A 327 5.07 17.58 1.11
CA CYS A 327 4.59 17.58 2.49
C CYS A 327 4.27 16.16 2.99
N MET A 328 3.81 15.27 2.11
CA MET A 328 3.51 13.86 2.42
C MET A 328 4.75 12.95 2.48
N VAL A 329 5.94 13.46 2.17
CA VAL A 329 7.22 12.70 2.21
C VAL A 329 8.14 13.26 3.30
N LYS A 330 8.88 12.38 3.96
CA LYS A 330 9.95 12.73 4.90
C LYS A 330 11.26 12.07 4.46
N THR A 331 12.35 12.83 4.60
CA THR A 331 13.73 12.43 4.30
C THR A 331 14.44 11.97 5.57
N TYR A 332 15.56 11.27 5.44
CA TYR A 332 16.46 10.98 6.57
C TYR A 332 16.81 12.26 7.36
N GLU A 333 17.06 13.37 6.66
CA GLU A 333 17.39 14.67 7.22
C GLU A 333 16.23 15.26 8.06
N ASP A 334 14.97 15.12 7.63
CA ASP A 334 13.80 15.51 8.44
C ASP A 334 13.72 14.70 9.75
N ILE A 335 13.99 13.39 9.68
CA ILE A 335 13.91 12.48 10.84
C ILE A 335 15.03 12.77 11.83
N LEU A 336 16.23 13.07 11.32
CA LEU A 336 17.39 13.42 12.13
C LEU A 336 17.18 14.75 12.88
N ASP A 337 16.68 15.81 12.21
CA ASP A 337 16.29 17.08 12.88
C ASP A 337 15.26 16.85 13.98
N ASN A 338 14.31 15.93 13.76
CA ASN A 338 13.23 15.66 14.70
C ASN A 338 13.67 14.90 15.97
N LEU A 339 14.88 14.30 15.98
CA LEU A 339 15.45 13.73 17.21
C LEU A 339 15.70 14.82 18.27
N ASP A 340 16.11 16.02 17.85
CA ASP A 340 16.29 17.18 18.74
C ASP A 340 15.05 18.08 18.78
N SER A 341 14.38 18.28 17.63
CA SER A 341 13.34 19.31 17.49
C SER A 341 11.95 18.84 17.93
N HIS A 342 11.70 17.52 17.98
CA HIS A 342 10.45 16.88 18.43
C HIS A 342 9.16 17.47 17.80
N ARG A 343 9.25 17.96 16.57
CA ARG A 343 8.17 18.68 15.86
C ARG A 343 7.06 17.77 15.34
N PHE A 344 7.34 16.48 15.17
CA PHE A 344 6.37 15.46 14.78
C PHE A 344 6.60 14.14 15.52
N GLN A 345 5.53 13.37 15.64
CA GLN A 345 5.57 12.00 16.17
C GLN A 345 6.04 11.04 15.07
N VAL A 346 6.86 10.05 15.41
CA VAL A 346 7.26 8.98 14.48
C VAL A 346 6.61 7.67 14.91
N VAL A 347 5.83 7.05 14.02
CA VAL A 347 5.18 5.75 14.27
C VAL A 347 5.71 4.69 13.30
N ASP A 348 6.29 3.63 13.85
CA ASP A 348 6.81 2.49 13.10
C ASP A 348 5.78 1.35 13.00
N ALA A 349 5.50 0.93 11.77
CA ALA A 349 4.52 -0.09 11.43
C ALA A 349 5.08 -1.53 11.34
N ARG A 350 6.35 -1.77 11.67
CA ARG A 350 6.94 -3.11 11.79
C ARG A 350 6.34 -3.89 12.97
N VAL A 351 6.48 -5.22 12.92
CA VAL A 351 6.16 -6.10 14.06
C VAL A 351 7.04 -5.78 15.26
N GLU A 352 6.50 -5.98 16.47
CA GLU A 352 7.11 -5.51 17.72
C GLU A 352 8.54 -6.05 17.91
N GLY A 353 8.81 -7.31 17.56
CA GLY A 353 10.14 -7.91 17.75
C GLY A 353 11.23 -7.27 16.88
N ARG A 354 10.91 -6.88 15.63
CA ARG A 354 11.81 -6.13 14.74
C ARG A 354 12.05 -4.70 15.23
N PHE A 355 11.03 -4.04 15.74
CA PHE A 355 11.14 -2.72 16.37
C PHE A 355 12.00 -2.76 17.64
N ARG A 356 11.80 -3.75 18.50
CA ARG A 356 12.52 -3.92 19.76
C ARG A 356 13.95 -4.42 19.59
N GLY A 357 14.31 -5.05 18.47
CA GLY A 357 15.65 -5.59 18.25
C GLY A 357 15.82 -7.08 18.58
N ILE A 358 14.71 -7.81 18.75
CA ILE A 358 14.70 -9.21 19.18
C ILE A 358 14.30 -10.21 18.07
N GLU A 359 13.76 -9.71 16.95
CA GLU A 359 13.53 -10.50 15.72
C GLU A 359 14.31 -9.88 14.56
N PRO A 360 14.95 -10.68 13.67
CA PRO A 360 15.79 -10.17 12.60
C PRO A 360 14.98 -9.45 11.50
N GLU A 361 15.62 -8.49 10.85
CA GLU A 361 15.09 -7.86 9.64
C GLU A 361 15.05 -8.83 8.43
N PRO A 362 14.25 -8.56 7.39
CA PRO A 362 14.13 -9.45 6.24
C PRO A 362 15.28 -9.30 5.23
N ARG A 363 15.97 -8.14 5.20
CA ARG A 363 17.09 -7.81 4.32
C ARG A 363 18.42 -8.05 5.03
N ASP A 364 19.31 -8.80 4.39
CA ASP A 364 20.63 -9.13 4.95
C ASP A 364 21.50 -7.86 5.11
N GLY A 365 22.28 -7.81 6.19
CA GLY A 365 23.14 -6.67 6.53
C GLY A 365 22.42 -5.50 7.23
N ILE A 366 21.11 -5.60 7.48
CA ILE A 366 20.33 -4.67 8.30
C ILE A 366 20.00 -5.35 9.64
N GLU A 367 20.34 -4.73 10.76
CA GLU A 367 20.00 -5.26 12.10
C GLU A 367 18.71 -4.64 12.64
N PRO A 368 17.98 -5.33 13.54
CA PRO A 368 16.73 -4.85 14.09
C PRO A 368 16.93 -3.86 15.26
N GLY A 369 15.86 -3.10 15.55
CA GLY A 369 15.88 -1.94 16.44
C GLY A 369 14.96 -0.83 15.92
N HIS A 370 14.98 0.35 16.54
CA HIS A 370 14.13 1.49 16.19
C HIS A 370 14.83 2.85 16.30
N ILE A 371 14.17 3.86 15.73
CA ILE A 371 14.56 5.27 15.74
C ILE A 371 14.28 5.83 17.15
N PRO A 372 15.20 6.59 17.78
CA PRO A 372 14.99 7.16 19.11
C PRO A 372 13.67 7.96 19.19
N GLY A 373 12.90 7.75 20.26
CA GLY A 373 11.61 8.43 20.49
C GLY A 373 10.44 7.99 19.60
N SER A 374 10.63 7.04 18.68
CA SER A 374 9.52 6.50 17.87
C SER A 374 8.59 5.57 18.68
N LEU A 375 7.34 5.44 18.20
CA LEU A 375 6.29 4.62 18.80
C LEU A 375 5.94 3.45 17.87
N ASN A 376 5.66 2.25 18.39
CA ASN A 376 5.37 1.08 17.57
C ASN A 376 3.87 0.74 17.51
N ILE A 377 3.30 0.77 16.30
CA ILE A 377 1.95 0.28 15.99
C ILE A 377 2.06 -0.67 14.80
N PRO A 378 2.32 -1.98 15.03
CA PRO A 378 2.46 -2.96 13.95
C PRO A 378 1.27 -2.90 13.00
N PHE A 379 1.49 -2.92 11.68
CA PHE A 379 0.43 -2.66 10.68
C PHE A 379 -0.80 -3.57 10.81
N THR A 380 -0.61 -4.82 11.23
CA THR A 380 -1.69 -5.79 11.54
C THR A 380 -2.63 -5.31 12.64
N SER A 381 -2.22 -4.36 13.47
CA SER A 381 -3.05 -3.75 14.54
C SER A 381 -4.20 -2.92 14.00
N PHE A 382 -4.11 -2.41 12.76
CA PHE A 382 -5.18 -1.68 12.08
C PHE A 382 -6.23 -2.61 11.46
N LEU A 383 -5.89 -3.89 11.28
CA LEU A 383 -6.75 -4.91 10.68
C LEU A 383 -7.50 -5.74 11.73
N THR A 384 -8.62 -6.31 11.32
CA THR A 384 -9.34 -7.38 12.03
C THR A 384 -8.75 -8.75 11.66
N GLU A 385 -9.01 -9.79 12.46
CA GLU A 385 -8.61 -11.18 12.15
C GLU A 385 -9.13 -11.65 10.78
N SER A 386 -10.30 -11.15 10.36
CA SER A 386 -10.90 -11.43 9.05
C SER A 386 -10.13 -10.84 7.87
N GLY A 387 -9.28 -9.84 8.13
CA GLY A 387 -8.55 -9.04 7.14
C GLY A 387 -9.22 -7.75 6.68
N LEU A 388 -10.43 -7.44 7.17
CA LEU A 388 -11.03 -6.10 7.01
C LEU A 388 -10.30 -5.08 7.89
N GLU A 389 -10.27 -3.82 7.47
CA GLU A 389 -9.82 -2.69 8.29
C GLU A 389 -10.73 -2.50 9.53
N LYS A 390 -10.18 -2.00 10.64
CA LYS A 390 -10.94 -1.66 11.86
C LYS A 390 -11.80 -0.40 11.66
N THR A 391 -12.81 -0.20 12.53
CA THR A 391 -13.61 1.04 12.47
C THR A 391 -12.79 2.26 12.90
N PRO A 392 -13.13 3.48 12.44
CA PRO A 392 -12.44 4.71 12.86
C PRO A 392 -12.41 4.92 14.39
N GLU A 393 -13.37 4.36 15.14
CA GLU A 393 -13.42 4.39 16.61
C GLU A 393 -12.34 3.49 17.19
N GLN A 394 -12.23 2.26 16.69
CA GLN A 394 -11.20 1.30 17.09
C GLN A 394 -9.80 1.79 16.72
N ILE A 395 -9.63 2.46 15.58
CA ILE A 395 -8.36 3.04 15.15
C ILE A 395 -8.01 4.28 16.00
N ARG A 396 -9.00 5.13 16.35
CA ARG A 396 -8.81 6.22 17.33
C ARG A 396 -8.34 5.69 18.68
N SER A 397 -8.96 4.63 19.20
CA SER A 397 -8.52 3.98 20.45
C SER A 397 -7.09 3.44 20.33
N LEU A 398 -6.75 2.74 19.24
CA LEU A 398 -5.40 2.20 19.00
C LEU A 398 -4.32 3.30 19.04
N PHE A 399 -4.56 4.45 18.40
CA PHE A 399 -3.64 5.58 18.47
C PHE A 399 -3.53 6.13 19.90
N GLN A 400 -4.64 6.29 20.63
CA GLN A 400 -4.65 6.79 22.01
C GLN A 400 -3.93 5.85 23.00
N GLU A 401 -4.19 4.54 22.93
CA GLU A 401 -3.51 3.50 23.71
C GLU A 401 -1.99 3.54 23.49
N LYS A 402 -1.59 3.78 22.24
CA LYS A 402 -0.19 3.89 21.80
C LYS A 402 0.40 5.31 21.99
N LYS A 403 -0.33 6.21 22.65
CA LYS A 403 0.05 7.60 22.98
C LYS A 403 0.33 8.51 21.78
N VAL A 404 -0.27 8.19 20.63
CA VAL A 404 -0.22 9.02 19.41
C VAL A 404 -1.38 10.00 19.40
N ASP A 405 -1.07 11.29 19.36
CA ASP A 405 -2.02 12.38 19.26
C ASP A 405 -2.23 12.79 17.79
N LEU A 406 -3.39 12.46 17.23
CA LEU A 406 -3.75 12.79 15.85
C LEU A 406 -3.98 14.31 15.62
N SER A 407 -4.09 15.13 16.67
CA SER A 407 -4.13 16.60 16.51
C SER A 407 -2.74 17.19 16.22
N LYS A 408 -1.67 16.44 16.48
CA LYS A 408 -0.28 16.85 16.23
C LYS A 408 0.24 16.31 14.88
N PRO A 409 1.35 16.87 14.36
CA PRO A 409 2.07 16.29 13.23
C PRO A 409 2.50 14.84 13.51
N LEU A 410 2.41 13.99 12.49
CA LEU A 410 2.64 12.56 12.55
C LEU A 410 3.31 12.08 11.26
N VAL A 411 4.35 11.26 11.42
CA VAL A 411 5.11 10.61 10.35
C VAL A 411 5.08 9.10 10.56
N ALA A 412 4.76 8.36 9.50
CA ALA A 412 4.81 6.91 9.47
C ALA A 412 6.16 6.42 8.93
N THR A 413 6.65 5.31 9.48
CA THR A 413 7.84 4.58 9.01
C THR A 413 7.60 3.07 9.12
N CYS A 414 8.46 2.26 8.50
CA CYS A 414 8.52 0.82 8.72
C CYS A 414 9.89 0.25 8.31
N GLY A 415 9.96 -0.89 7.62
CA GLY A 415 11.19 -1.36 6.98
C GLY A 415 11.64 -0.48 5.81
N SER A 416 10.72 -0.21 4.88
CA SER A 416 11.01 0.29 3.52
C SER A 416 9.84 1.05 2.89
N GLY A 417 9.21 1.97 3.65
CA GLY A 417 8.11 2.83 3.20
C GLY A 417 6.76 2.15 2.91
N VAL A 418 6.71 0.82 2.72
CA VAL A 418 5.50 0.07 2.32
C VAL A 418 4.44 0.05 3.43
N THR A 419 4.61 -0.77 4.48
CA THR A 419 3.57 -0.94 5.52
C THR A 419 3.35 0.29 6.41
N ALA A 420 4.24 1.28 6.34
CA ALA A 420 4.04 2.61 6.92
C ALA A 420 2.72 3.24 6.44
N CYS A 421 2.30 2.92 5.21
CA CYS A 421 1.09 3.46 4.61
C CYS A 421 -0.21 2.95 5.27
N HIS A 422 -0.19 1.87 6.07
CA HIS A 422 -1.33 1.52 6.95
C HIS A 422 -1.52 2.54 8.08
N VAL A 423 -0.45 3.11 8.63
CA VAL A 423 -0.55 4.16 9.65
C VAL A 423 -1.14 5.43 9.03
N ALA A 424 -0.75 5.77 7.81
CA ALA A 424 -1.33 6.88 7.05
C ALA A 424 -2.81 6.62 6.69
N LEU A 425 -3.17 5.39 6.29
CA LEU A 425 -4.55 4.98 6.03
C LEU A 425 -5.44 5.08 7.29
N GLY A 426 -5.01 4.48 8.39
CA GLY A 426 -5.76 4.51 9.65
C GLY A 426 -5.94 5.93 10.17
N ALA A 427 -4.92 6.79 10.03
CA ALA A 427 -5.03 8.21 10.35
C ALA A 427 -6.00 8.95 9.40
N TYR A 428 -5.97 8.67 8.10
CA TYR A 428 -6.89 9.24 7.10
C TYR A 428 -8.35 8.89 7.42
N LEU A 429 -8.63 7.63 7.77
CA LEU A 429 -9.95 7.14 8.21
C LEU A 429 -10.42 7.80 9.52
N CYS A 430 -9.50 8.22 10.38
CA CYS A 430 -9.78 9.02 11.56
C CYS A 430 -9.98 10.52 11.28
N GLY A 431 -9.81 10.98 10.04
CA GLY A 431 -9.92 12.38 9.61
C GLY A 431 -8.60 13.15 9.51
N LYS A 432 -7.45 12.45 9.54
CA LYS A 432 -6.11 13.04 9.44
C LYS A 432 -5.42 12.69 8.10
N PRO A 433 -5.57 13.51 7.04
CA PRO A 433 -5.04 13.19 5.71
C PRO A 433 -3.55 13.50 5.51
N ASP A 434 -2.95 14.26 6.43
CA ASP A 434 -1.62 14.89 6.37
C ASP A 434 -0.48 14.04 6.97
N VAL A 435 -0.69 12.73 7.19
CA VAL A 435 0.38 11.84 7.66
C VAL A 435 1.40 11.61 6.55
N ALA A 436 2.61 12.09 6.78
CA ALA A 436 3.73 11.87 5.88
C ALA A 436 4.37 10.49 6.09
N VAL A 437 5.02 9.95 5.06
CA VAL A 437 5.82 8.71 5.14
C VAL A 437 7.30 9.05 5.06
N TYR A 438 8.09 8.52 5.99
CA TYR A 438 9.55 8.45 5.83
C TYR A 438 9.87 7.31 4.87
N ASP A 439 10.36 7.65 3.68
CA ASP A 439 10.33 6.74 2.54
C ASP A 439 11.39 5.63 2.63
N GLY A 440 12.66 6.01 2.84
CA GLY A 440 13.76 5.06 3.05
C GLY A 440 13.69 4.29 4.36
N ALA A 441 12.89 4.79 5.32
CA ALA A 441 12.46 4.07 6.52
C ALA A 441 13.62 3.43 7.31
N TRP A 442 13.43 2.24 7.91
CA TRP A 442 14.47 1.58 8.70
C TRP A 442 15.71 1.19 7.88
N VAL A 443 15.55 0.80 6.61
CA VAL A 443 16.68 0.42 5.75
C VAL A 443 17.62 1.61 5.49
N GLU A 444 17.09 2.76 5.09
CA GLU A 444 17.90 3.99 4.97
C GLU A 444 18.46 4.40 6.33
N TRP A 445 17.64 4.38 7.38
CA TRP A 445 18.06 4.82 8.71
C TRP A 445 19.23 4.00 9.24
N TYR A 446 19.14 2.67 9.20
CA TYR A 446 20.20 1.78 9.66
C TYR A 446 21.50 1.93 8.84
N MET A 447 21.38 2.22 7.53
CA MET A 447 22.54 2.43 6.65
C MET A 447 23.21 3.81 6.81
N ARG A 448 22.52 4.81 7.39
CA ARG A 448 22.99 6.21 7.47
C ARG A 448 23.24 6.72 8.89
N ALA A 449 22.50 6.24 9.88
CA ALA A 449 22.51 6.76 11.25
C ALA A 449 23.75 6.32 12.04
N GLN A 450 24.19 7.18 12.96
CA GLN A 450 25.28 6.88 13.89
C GLN A 450 24.86 5.81 14.92
N PRO A 451 25.80 5.08 15.56
CA PRO A 451 25.49 3.97 16.47
C PRO A 451 24.46 4.27 17.56
N GLU A 452 24.55 5.45 18.17
CA GLU A 452 23.68 5.98 19.22
C GLU A 452 22.22 6.19 18.78
N ASN A 453 21.99 6.37 17.48
CA ASN A 453 20.68 6.60 16.88
C ASN A 453 19.97 5.28 16.48
N ILE A 454 20.41 4.14 17.00
CA ILE A 454 19.85 2.80 16.75
C ILE A 454 19.56 2.13 18.09
N ILE A 455 18.30 2.22 18.55
CA ILE A 455 17.88 1.66 19.84
C ILE A 455 17.46 0.20 19.63
N SER A 456 18.05 -0.72 20.39
CA SER A 456 17.84 -2.17 20.22
C SER A 456 18.05 -2.91 21.54
N GLU A 457 17.15 -3.83 21.90
CA GLU A 457 17.31 -4.80 22.99
C GLU A 457 18.26 -5.96 22.59
N GLY A 458 18.54 -6.11 21.30
CA GLY A 458 19.46 -7.10 20.77
C GLY A 458 20.91 -6.83 21.19
N LYS A 459 21.68 -7.89 21.45
CA LYS A 459 23.11 -7.80 21.79
C LYS A 459 23.97 -7.51 20.55
N GLY A 460 23.75 -6.35 19.92
CA GLY A 460 24.32 -5.98 18.62
C GLY A 460 25.28 -4.79 18.61
N LYS A 461 25.25 -3.89 19.60
CA LYS A 461 26.13 -2.71 19.66
C LYS A 461 26.81 -2.55 21.02
N THR A 462 28.10 -2.89 21.07
CA THR A 462 29.04 -2.15 21.93
C THR A 462 29.17 -0.73 21.38
N VAL A 463 28.98 0.25 22.25
CA VAL A 463 29.32 1.67 22.02
C VAL A 463 30.83 1.83 21.96
#